data_AF-A0A090WYK5-F1
#
_entry.id   AF-A0A090WYK5-F1
#
_cell.length_a   1.000
_cell.length_b   1.000
_cell.length_c   1.000
_cell.angle_alpha   90.00
_cell.angle_beta   90.00
_cell.angle_gamma   90.00
#
_symmetry.space_group_name_H-M   'P 1'
#
loop_
_entity.id
_entity.type
_entity.pdbx_description
1 polymer ?
#
loop_
_entity_poly.entity_id
_entity_poly.type
_entity_poly.pdbx_seq_one_letter_code
_entity_poly.pdbx_strand_id
1 'polypeptide(L)' 'MVAKLKAGQKWNGEYHGKELPSGDYWYVVKLNHSRNNREFVGHFTLYR' A
#
# COMPACT_ATOMS: atom_id res chain seq x y z
N MET A 1 -1.16 -4.62 -10.33
CA MET A 1 -0.65 -5.43 -9.19
C MET A 1 -1.02 -4.69 -7.92
N VAL A 2 -1.70 -5.31 -6.95
CA VAL A 2 -2.21 -4.61 -5.74
C VAL A 2 -1.97 -5.51 -4.52
N ALA A 3 -1.06 -5.12 -3.63
CA ALA A 3 -0.87 -5.81 -2.35
C ALA A 3 -1.98 -5.37 -1.39
N LYS A 4 -2.56 -6.30 -0.64
CA LYS A 4 -3.55 -6.01 0.40
C LYS A 4 -2.93 -6.23 1.76
N LEU A 5 -2.85 -5.17 2.55
CA LEU A 5 -2.33 -5.19 3.91
C LEU A 5 -3.48 -4.92 4.87
N LYS A 6 -3.50 -5.64 5.99
CA LYS A 6 -4.42 -5.38 7.11
C LYS A 6 -3.81 -4.35 8.06
N ALA A 7 -4.65 -3.73 8.88
CA ALA A 7 -4.20 -2.82 9.92
C ALA A 7 -3.14 -3.48 10.81
N GLY A 8 -2.00 -2.80 11.00
CA GLY A 8 -0.85 -3.30 11.76
C GLY A 8 0.19 -4.06 10.92
N GLN A 9 -0.09 -4.38 9.65
CA GLN A 9 0.89 -5.00 8.77
C GLN A 9 1.75 -3.95 8.09
N LYS A 10 3.06 -4.23 8.02
CA LYS A 10 4.03 -3.42 7.27
C LYS A 10 4.26 -4.06 5.91
N TRP A 11 4.51 -3.22 4.92
CA TRP A 11 4.99 -3.65 3.62
C TRP A 11 6.52 -3.59 3.61
N ASN A 12 7.17 -4.67 3.19
CA ASN A 12 8.62 -4.80 3.13
C ASN A 12 9.21 -4.49 1.74
N GLY A 13 8.41 -3.95 0.81
CA GLY A 13 8.87 -3.68 -0.55
C GLY A 13 8.78 -4.87 -1.51
N GLU A 14 8.26 -6.01 -1.05
CA GLU A 14 8.06 -7.19 -1.88
C GLU A 14 6.61 -7.32 -2.33
N TYR A 15 6.41 -7.73 -3.57
CA TYR A 15 5.12 -8.11 -4.11
C TYR A 15 5.15 -9.57 -4.54
N HIS A 16 4.32 -10.41 -3.90
CA HIS A 16 4.26 -11.86 -4.20
C HIS A 16 5.65 -12.56 -4.10
N GLY A 17 6.50 -12.15 -3.16
CA GLY A 17 7.85 -12.70 -2.99
C GLY A 17 8.86 -12.25 -4.05
N LYS A 18 8.51 -11.25 -4.87
CA LYS A 18 9.45 -10.57 -5.77
C LYS A 18 9.74 -9.17 -5.27
N GLU A 19 11.01 -8.82 -5.18
CA GLU A 19 11.44 -7.46 -4.88
C GLU A 19 10.99 -6.53 -6.00
N LEU A 20 10.32 -5.43 -5.63
CA LEU A 20 9.93 -4.42 -6.59
C LEU A 20 11.12 -3.49 -6.92
N PRO A 21 11.26 -3.07 -8.18
CA PRO A 21 12.31 -2.14 -8.59
C PRO A 21 12.11 -0.74 -7.97
N SER A 22 13.17 0.07 -7.90
CA SER A 22 13.04 1.48 -7.51
C SER A 22 12.10 2.22 -8.48
N GLY A 23 11.22 3.06 -7.94
CA GLY A 23 10.22 3.76 -8.73
C GLY A 23 9.10 4.38 -7.89
N ASP A 24 8.14 5.00 -8.55
CA ASP A 24 6.97 5.61 -7.90
C ASP A 24 5.83 4.60 -7.73
N TYR A 25 5.39 4.45 -6.48
CA TYR A 25 4.34 3.53 -6.08
C TYR A 25 3.17 4.28 -5.49
N TRP A 26 1.96 3.83 -5.85
CA TRP A 26 0.71 4.36 -5.34
C TRP A 26 0.08 3.37 -4.37
N TYR A 27 -0.56 3.88 -3.31
CA TYR A 27 -1.31 3.07 -2.36
C TYR A 27 -2.66 3.71 -2.03
N VAL A 28 -3.62 2.87 -1.69
CA VAL A 28 -4.96 3.27 -1.26
C VAL A 28 -5.25 2.64 0.10
N VAL A 29 -5.48 3.48 1.11
CA VAL A 29 -5.93 3.04 2.43
C VAL A 29 -7.44 3.20 2.50
N LYS A 30 -8.13 2.08 2.72
CA LYS A 30 -9.59 2.05 2.92
C LYS A 30 -9.87 1.81 4.39
N LEU A 31 -10.41 2.83 5.08
CA LEU A 31 -10.88 2.67 6.45
C LEU A 31 -12.29 2.08 6.41
N ASN A 32 -12.41 0.79 6.74
CA ASN A 32 -13.68 0.07 6.66
C ASN A 32 -14.57 0.38 7.88
N HIS A 33 -15.01 1.64 8.01
CA HIS A 33 -15.86 2.09 9.12
C HIS A 33 -17.30 2.26 8.62
N SER A 34 -18.26 1.63 9.30
CA SER A 34 -19.68 1.55 8.90
C SER A 34 -20.41 2.88 8.66
N ARG A 35 -19.83 4.00 9.10
CA ARG A 35 -20.38 5.36 8.94
C ARG A 35 -19.52 6.31 8.12
N ASN A 36 -18.27 5.94 7.80
CA ASN A 36 -17.32 6.82 7.12
C ASN A 36 -16.37 6.00 6.27
N ASN A 37 -16.74 5.81 5.01
CA ASN A 37 -15.94 5.10 4.03
C ASN A 37 -14.86 6.04 3.46
N ARG A 38 -13.93 6.46 4.31
CA ARG A 38 -12.84 7.35 3.91
C ARG A 38 -11.76 6.54 3.20
N GLU A 39 -11.46 6.94 1.98
CA GLU A 39 -10.34 6.43 1.19
C GLU A 39 -9.23 7.48 1.16
N PHE A 40 -8.01 7.06 1.47
CA PHE A 40 -6.82 7.91 1.37
C PHE A 40 -5.94 7.37 0.26
N VAL A 41 -5.64 8.21 -0.72
CA VAL A 41 -4.73 7.88 -1.81
C VAL A 41 -3.43 8.63 -1.58
N GLY A 42 -2.33 7.90 -1.65
CA GLY A 42 -0.99 8.49 -1.56
C GLY A 42 -0.05 7.83 -2.55
N HIS A 43 1.07 8.48 -2.80
CA HIS A 43 2.19 7.89 -3.50
C HIS A 43 3.45 8.03 -2.65
N PHE A 44 4.41 7.15 -2.89
CA PHE A 44 5.75 7.25 -2.37
C PHE A 44 6.72 6.75 -3.43
N THR A 45 7.92 7.31 -3.44
CA THR A 45 9.01 6.80 -4.27
C THR A 45 9.77 5.77 -3.46
N LEU A 46 9.82 4.54 -3.95
CA LEU A 46 10.72 3.51 -3.41
C LEU A 46 12.12 3.78 -3.96
N TYR A 47 13.00 4.28 -3.09
CA TYR A 47 14.43 4.43 -3.35
C TYR A 47 15.20 3.34 -2.58
N ARG A 48 16.26 2.80 -3.20
CA ARG A 48 17.13 1.78 -2.65
C ARG A 48 18.52 2.34 -2.43
#